data_AF-A0A2T6VE43-F1
#
_entry.id   AF-A0A2T6VE43-F1
#
_cell.length_a   1.000
_cell.length_b   1.000
_cell.length_c   1.000
_cell.angle_alpha   90.00
_cell.angle_beta   90.00
_cell.angle_gamma   90.00
#
_symmetry.space_group_name_H-M   'P 1'
#
loop_
_entity.id
_entity.type
_entity.pdbx_description
1 polymer ?
#
loop_
_entity_poly.entity_id
_entity_poly.type
_entity_poly.pdbx_seq_one_letter_code
_entity_poly.pdbx_strand_id
1 'polypeptide(L)'
;MPFLKALKSFDAPFLEKEISKRFRDNLVFFKSYNPNLFNALNTPFKNYQLLFENNHFNLLHTPTNALSYPENQMIETAFNMASNPLNNPRYSLDNNHLSLHYLKTQNNPKLPLTLKATHAISNFLDNYQTPCSLEKFLPPTMIYGVLDGLFLAILQAQNYRFHSLYLFEENLDLFKISCYFARYEDLIIKGAKLFIQ
;
A
#
# COMPACT_ATOMS: atom_id res chain seq x y z
N MET A 1 -2.14 16.24 -5.00
CA MET A 1 -3.35 15.82 -5.75
C MET A 1 -3.27 15.85 -7.30
N PRO A 2 -2.14 16.16 -7.98
CA PRO A 2 -2.08 16.03 -9.45
C PRO A 2 -2.20 14.59 -9.97
N PHE A 3 -1.51 13.63 -9.35
CA PHE A 3 -1.47 12.24 -9.84
C PHE A 3 -2.84 11.55 -9.86
N LEU A 4 -3.65 11.68 -8.80
CA LEU A 4 -5.00 11.10 -8.75
C LEU A 4 -5.92 11.70 -9.82
N LYS A 5 -5.79 13.01 -10.08
CA LYS A 5 -6.56 13.67 -11.13
C LYS A 5 -6.14 13.15 -12.51
N ALA A 6 -4.83 13.06 -12.74
CA ALA A 6 -4.26 12.53 -13.98
C ALA A 6 -4.67 11.08 -14.24
N LEU A 7 -4.73 10.21 -13.21
CA LEU A 7 -5.24 8.84 -13.37
C LEU A 7 -6.72 8.81 -13.77
N LYS A 8 -7.56 9.65 -13.16
CA LYS A 8 -9.01 9.69 -13.45
C LYS A 8 -9.32 10.24 -14.84
N SER A 9 -8.58 11.23 -15.30
CA SER A 9 -8.76 11.83 -16.63
C SER A 9 -7.89 11.19 -17.72
N PHE A 10 -7.05 10.22 -17.34
CA PHE A 10 -5.97 9.68 -18.16
C PHE A 10 -5.16 10.78 -18.88
N ASP A 11 -4.53 11.67 -18.11
CA ASP A 11 -3.60 12.66 -18.65
C ASP A 11 -2.28 11.96 -19.05
N ALA A 12 -2.25 11.40 -20.26
CA ALA A 12 -1.15 10.55 -20.71
C ALA A 12 0.23 11.24 -20.67
N PRO A 13 0.41 12.48 -21.19
CA PRO A 13 1.71 13.16 -21.13
C PRO A 13 2.20 13.39 -19.70
N PHE A 14 1.30 13.75 -18.78
CA PHE A 14 1.66 13.89 -17.38
C PHE A 14 2.04 12.53 -16.76
N LEU A 15 1.21 11.51 -16.98
CA LEU A 15 1.39 10.17 -16.42
C LEU A 15 2.71 9.55 -16.87
N GLU A 16 3.02 9.59 -18.17
CA GLU A 16 4.26 9.04 -18.74
C GLU A 16 5.49 9.66 -18.08
N LYS A 17 5.51 10.99 -17.99
CA LYS A 17 6.60 11.74 -17.37
C LYS A 17 6.73 11.40 -15.89
N GLU A 18 5.61 11.34 -15.18
CA GLU A 18 5.56 11.10 -13.74
C GLU A 18 6.01 9.67 -13.40
N ILE A 19 5.46 8.64 -14.06
CA ILE A 19 5.82 7.24 -13.77
C ILE A 19 7.26 6.93 -14.17
N SER A 20 7.74 7.52 -15.27
CA SER A 20 9.15 7.40 -15.69
C SER A 20 10.09 8.01 -14.67
N LYS A 21 9.70 9.14 -14.07
CA LYS A 21 10.46 9.76 -12.98
C LYS A 21 10.49 8.85 -11.75
N ARG A 22 9.33 8.34 -11.32
CA ARG A 22 9.23 7.44 -10.16
C ARG A 22 10.08 6.19 -10.31
N PHE A 23 10.07 5.58 -11.49
CA PHE A 23 10.91 4.42 -11.77
C PHE A 23 12.39 4.72 -11.55
N ARG A 24 12.90 5.83 -12.11
CA ARG A 24 14.29 6.25 -11.91
C ARG A 24 14.61 6.53 -10.44
N ASP A 25 13.73 7.26 -9.76
CA ASP A 25 13.93 7.59 -8.34
C ASP A 25 13.95 6.32 -7.47
N ASN A 26 13.07 5.36 -7.74
CA ASN A 26 13.04 4.08 -7.04
C ASN A 26 14.32 3.27 -7.28
N LEU A 27 14.88 3.26 -8.50
CA LEU A 27 16.17 2.61 -8.75
C LEU A 27 17.31 3.27 -7.95
N VAL A 28 17.34 4.60 -7.87
CA VAL A 28 18.33 5.33 -7.06
C VAL A 28 18.16 4.97 -5.57
N PHE A 29 16.93 4.99 -5.08
CA PHE A 29 16.62 4.61 -3.71
C PHE A 29 17.07 3.17 -3.39
N PHE A 30 16.66 2.19 -4.18
CA PHE A 30 17.00 0.79 -3.95
C PHE A 30 18.49 0.50 -4.08
N LYS A 31 19.25 1.27 -4.87
CA LYS A 31 20.71 1.15 -4.92
C LYS A 31 21.36 1.30 -3.54
N SER A 32 20.82 2.17 -2.69
CA SER A 32 21.28 2.36 -1.31
C SER A 32 20.55 1.46 -0.31
N TYR A 33 19.23 1.30 -0.46
CA TYR A 33 18.38 0.65 0.53
C TYR A 33 18.46 -0.89 0.48
N ASN A 34 18.52 -1.46 -0.73
CA ASN A 34 18.62 -2.90 -0.95
C ASN A 34 19.39 -3.16 -2.26
N PRO A 35 20.73 -3.19 -2.23
CA PRO A 35 21.56 -3.33 -3.42
C PRO A 35 21.29 -4.62 -4.22
N ASN A 36 20.92 -5.70 -3.54
CA ASN A 36 20.56 -6.96 -4.20
C ASN A 36 19.29 -6.81 -5.04
N LEU A 37 18.26 -6.19 -4.47
CA LEU A 37 17.04 -5.87 -5.20
C LEU A 37 17.33 -4.91 -6.36
N PHE A 38 18.12 -3.86 -6.14
CA PHE A 38 18.54 -2.96 -7.23
C PHE A 38 19.18 -3.71 -8.41
N ASN A 39 20.11 -4.62 -8.13
CA ASN A 39 20.74 -5.42 -9.17
C ASN A 39 19.71 -6.28 -9.93
N ALA A 40 18.77 -6.91 -9.21
CA ALA A 40 17.69 -7.69 -9.81
C ALA A 40 16.79 -6.80 -10.70
N LEU A 41 16.40 -5.61 -10.22
CA LEU A 41 15.56 -4.67 -10.97
C LEU A 41 16.21 -4.14 -12.24
N ASN A 42 17.53 -4.15 -12.35
CA ASN A 42 18.23 -3.76 -13.58
C ASN A 42 18.23 -4.83 -14.68
N THR A 43 17.77 -6.06 -14.38
CA THR A 43 17.65 -7.11 -15.39
C THR A 43 16.46 -6.84 -16.34
N PRO A 44 16.52 -7.28 -17.62
CA PRO A 44 15.39 -7.14 -18.54
C PRO A 44 14.13 -7.85 -18.04
N PHE A 45 12.95 -7.33 -18.44
CA PHE A 45 11.67 -7.99 -18.18
C PHE A 45 11.63 -9.39 -18.83
N LYS A 46 11.06 -10.38 -18.14
CA LYS A 46 10.99 -11.76 -18.63
C LYS A 46 9.59 -12.16 -19.10
N ASN A 47 8.61 -12.01 -18.22
CA ASN A 47 7.26 -12.53 -18.34
C ASN A 47 6.19 -11.44 -18.37
N TYR A 48 6.42 -10.30 -17.73
CA TYR A 48 5.44 -9.20 -17.68
C TYR A 48 6.03 -7.88 -18.12
N GLN A 49 5.22 -7.10 -18.83
CA GLN A 49 5.54 -5.72 -19.21
C GLN A 49 4.34 -4.81 -18.93
N LEU A 50 4.64 -3.56 -18.55
CA LEU A 50 3.63 -2.52 -18.45
C LEU A 50 3.27 -2.04 -19.85
N LEU A 51 2.00 -2.18 -20.22
CA LEU A 51 1.44 -1.58 -21.42
C LEU A 51 0.91 -0.19 -21.06
N PHE A 52 1.36 0.84 -21.79
CA PHE A 52 0.89 2.21 -21.66
C PHE A 52 0.58 2.76 -23.05
N GLU A 53 -0.60 2.43 -23.55
CA GLU A 53 -1.04 2.78 -24.90
C GLU A 53 -2.54 3.07 -24.89
N ASN A 54 -3.05 3.74 -25.92
CA ASN A 54 -4.50 3.91 -26.17
C ASN A 54 -5.31 4.39 -24.94
N ASN A 55 -4.74 5.31 -24.18
CA ASN A 55 -5.35 5.87 -22.97
C ASN A 55 -5.65 4.85 -21.84
N HIS A 56 -4.86 3.77 -21.73
CA HIS A 56 -4.98 2.85 -20.61
C HIS A 56 -3.64 2.31 -20.11
N PHE A 57 -3.66 1.76 -18.89
CA PHE A 57 -2.61 0.88 -18.40
C PHE A 57 -3.09 -0.56 -18.44
N ASN A 58 -2.20 -1.50 -18.73
CA ASN A 58 -2.44 -2.92 -18.54
C ASN A 58 -1.12 -3.66 -18.30
N LEU A 59 -1.19 -4.94 -17.94
CA LEU A 59 -0.03 -5.81 -17.88
C LEU A 59 -0.12 -6.82 -19.02
N LEU A 60 0.91 -6.84 -19.86
CA LEU A 60 1.05 -7.83 -20.92
C LEU A 60 1.88 -9.00 -20.38
N HIS A 61 1.28 -10.18 -20.33
CA HIS A 61 2.01 -11.42 -20.13
C HIS A 61 2.68 -11.82 -21.45
N THR A 62 3.98 -11.57 -21.57
CA THR A 62 4.75 -11.71 -22.82
C THR A 62 4.76 -13.12 -23.41
N PRO A 63 4.76 -14.23 -22.63
CA PRO A 63 4.75 -15.57 -23.21
C PRO A 63 3.44 -15.93 -23.91
N THR A 64 2.31 -15.38 -23.47
CA THR A 64 0.98 -15.73 -24.01
C THR A 64 0.29 -14.58 -24.74
N ASN A 65 0.91 -13.39 -24.76
CA ASN A 65 0.29 -12.14 -25.22
C ASN A 65 -1.07 -11.83 -24.54
N ALA A 66 -1.29 -12.34 -23.33
CA ALA A 66 -2.53 -12.12 -22.60
C ALA A 66 -2.44 -10.83 -21.77
N LEU A 67 -3.54 -10.10 -21.70
CA LEU A 67 -3.68 -8.95 -20.80
C LEU A 67 -4.16 -9.42 -19.43
N SER A 68 -3.53 -8.94 -18.36
CA SER A 68 -3.93 -9.32 -16.99
C SER A 68 -5.23 -8.64 -16.55
N TYR A 69 -5.54 -7.46 -17.08
CA TYR A 69 -6.76 -6.73 -16.76
C TYR A 69 -7.73 -6.75 -17.94
N PRO A 70 -8.82 -7.54 -17.87
CA PRO A 70 -9.91 -7.48 -18.85
C PRO A 70 -10.45 -6.06 -18.99
N GLU A 71 -10.86 -5.68 -20.20
CA GLU A 71 -11.52 -4.40 -20.47
C GLU A 71 -10.73 -3.16 -20.00
N ASN A 72 -9.40 -3.28 -19.85
CA ASN A 72 -8.49 -2.22 -19.40
C ASN A 72 -8.83 -1.63 -18.01
N GLN A 73 -9.42 -2.45 -17.13
CA GLN A 73 -9.89 -2.04 -15.79
C GLN A 73 -8.78 -1.85 -14.73
N MET A 74 -7.50 -1.74 -15.12
CA MET A 74 -6.36 -1.69 -14.18
C MET A 74 -6.49 -0.52 -13.20
N ILE A 75 -6.79 0.69 -13.70
CA ILE A 75 -6.94 1.89 -12.86
C ILE A 75 -8.14 1.75 -11.92
N GLU A 76 -9.29 1.28 -12.42
CA GLU A 76 -10.49 1.07 -11.62
C GLU A 76 -10.24 0.06 -10.51
N THR A 77 -9.62 -1.08 -10.85
CA THR A 77 -9.26 -2.12 -9.89
C THR A 77 -8.35 -1.56 -8.80
N ALA A 78 -7.35 -0.76 -9.16
CA ALA A 78 -6.45 -0.12 -8.22
C ALA A 78 -7.17 0.86 -7.27
N PHE A 79 -8.14 1.64 -7.77
CA PHE A 79 -8.98 2.48 -6.91
C PHE A 79 -9.84 1.65 -5.97
N ASN A 80 -10.42 0.56 -6.45
CA ASN A 80 -11.23 -0.35 -5.64
C ASN A 80 -10.39 -1.02 -4.55
N MET A 81 -9.14 -1.38 -4.84
CA MET A 81 -8.20 -1.91 -3.85
C MET A 81 -7.73 -0.86 -2.84
N ALA A 82 -7.60 0.41 -3.24
CA ALA A 82 -7.18 1.48 -2.33
C ALA A 82 -8.34 2.07 -1.50
N SER A 83 -9.60 1.77 -1.85
CA SER A 83 -10.77 2.31 -1.18
C SER A 83 -10.89 1.75 0.24
N ASN A 84 -10.93 2.64 1.25
CA ASN A 84 -11.16 2.34 2.67
C ASN A 84 -10.54 1.01 3.17
N PRO A 85 -9.19 0.88 3.20
CA PRO A 85 -8.52 -0.40 3.43
C PRO A 85 -8.97 -1.15 4.70
N LEU A 86 -9.27 -0.41 5.78
CA LEU A 86 -9.71 -1.00 7.06
C LEU A 86 -11.13 -1.61 7.01
N ASN A 87 -11.93 -1.28 5.99
CA ASN A 87 -13.27 -1.80 5.79
C ASN A 87 -13.46 -2.44 4.41
N ASN A 88 -12.36 -2.65 3.67
CA ASN A 88 -12.42 -3.18 2.32
C ASN A 88 -12.33 -4.71 2.37
N PRO A 89 -13.26 -5.44 1.72
CA PRO A 89 -13.31 -6.91 1.79
C PRO A 89 -12.07 -7.59 1.19
N ARG A 90 -11.21 -6.86 0.47
CA ARG A 90 -9.93 -7.36 -0.05
C ARG A 90 -8.82 -7.42 1.01
N TYR A 91 -9.04 -6.84 2.20
CA TYR A 91 -8.10 -6.85 3.31
C TYR A 91 -8.67 -7.73 4.43
N SER A 92 -7.79 -8.51 5.06
CA SER A 92 -8.08 -9.12 6.36
C SER A 92 -7.53 -8.21 7.45
N LEU A 93 -8.36 -7.86 8.43
CA LEU A 93 -7.92 -7.18 9.63
C LEU A 93 -7.78 -8.20 10.75
N ASP A 94 -6.57 -8.74 10.90
CA ASP A 94 -6.25 -9.60 12.03
C ASP A 94 -6.10 -8.73 13.27
N ASN A 95 -7.00 -8.91 14.22
CA ASN A 95 -6.91 -8.32 15.54
C ASN A 95 -6.98 -9.43 16.57
N ASN A 96 -6.33 -9.23 17.72
CA ASN A 96 -6.28 -10.24 18.78
C ASN A 96 -7.65 -10.44 19.50
N HIS A 97 -8.75 -9.90 18.95
CA HIS A 97 -10.09 -9.83 19.57
C HIS A 97 -10.04 -9.40 21.05
N LEU A 98 -9.03 -8.61 21.41
CA LEU A 98 -8.79 -8.19 22.79
C LEU A 98 -9.90 -7.26 23.21
N SER A 99 -10.88 -7.82 23.91
CA SER A 99 -11.92 -7.04 24.55
C SER A 99 -11.34 -6.40 25.80
N LEU A 100 -11.41 -5.07 25.87
CA LEU A 100 -11.15 -4.33 27.11
C LEU A 100 -12.06 -4.79 28.26
N HIS A 101 -13.12 -5.55 27.97
CA HIS A 101 -14.00 -6.14 28.98
C HIS A 101 -13.25 -7.00 30.01
N TYR A 102 -12.24 -7.77 29.60
CA TYR A 102 -11.43 -8.57 30.53
C TYR A 102 -10.69 -7.68 31.55
N LEU A 103 -10.21 -6.51 31.10
CA LEU A 103 -9.58 -5.52 31.98
C LEU A 103 -10.62 -4.78 32.83
N LYS A 104 -11.86 -4.59 32.35
CA LYS A 104 -12.96 -4.00 33.13
C LYS A 104 -13.42 -4.88 34.30
N THR A 105 -13.37 -6.21 34.16
CA THR A 105 -13.90 -7.15 35.18
C THR A 105 -12.87 -7.57 36.22
N GLN A 106 -11.59 -7.32 35.96
CA GLN A 106 -10.52 -7.71 36.85
C GLN A 106 -10.04 -6.48 37.66
N ASN A 107 -10.43 -6.42 38.94
CA ASN A 107 -9.68 -5.66 39.94
C ASN A 107 -8.33 -6.37 40.16
N ASN A 108 -7.43 -6.31 39.17
CA ASN A 108 -6.15 -7.00 39.22
C ASN A 108 -5.10 -6.09 39.86
N PRO A 109 -4.70 -6.30 41.12
CA PRO A 109 -3.71 -5.47 41.80
C PRO A 109 -2.32 -5.55 41.16
N LYS A 110 -2.09 -6.46 40.20
CA LYS A 110 -0.79 -6.62 39.52
C LYS A 110 -0.54 -5.59 38.41
N LEU A 111 -1.57 -4.90 37.89
CA LEU A 111 -1.43 -3.93 36.78
C LEU A 111 -2.21 -2.63 37.02
N PRO A 112 -1.99 -1.92 38.15
CA PRO A 112 -2.82 -0.78 38.56
C PRO A 112 -2.73 0.41 37.59
N LEU A 113 -1.57 0.67 37.00
CA LEU A 113 -1.39 1.76 36.04
C LEU A 113 -2.11 1.47 34.71
N THR A 114 -2.04 0.24 34.22
CA THR A 114 -2.73 -0.19 33.01
C THR A 114 -4.25 -0.09 33.18
N LEU A 115 -4.77 -0.56 34.31
CA LEU A 115 -6.19 -0.44 34.68
C LEU A 115 -6.64 1.02 34.73
N LYS A 116 -5.87 1.90 35.37
CA LYS A 116 -6.17 3.34 35.41
C LYS A 116 -6.24 3.96 34.01
N ALA A 117 -5.28 3.63 33.15
CA ALA A 117 -5.24 4.14 31.78
C ALA A 117 -6.39 3.58 30.91
N THR A 118 -6.69 2.29 30.99
CA THR A 118 -7.76 1.66 30.21
C THR A 118 -9.14 2.13 30.64
N HIS A 119 -9.34 2.37 31.95
CA HIS A 119 -10.56 3.00 32.46
C HIS A 119 -10.71 4.44 31.97
N ALA A 120 -9.64 5.22 31.97
CA ALA A 120 -9.67 6.58 31.42
C ALA A 120 -10.03 6.61 29.93
N ILE A 121 -9.45 5.69 29.13
CA ILE A 121 -9.78 5.54 27.70
C ILE A 121 -11.22 5.07 27.53
N SER A 122 -11.69 4.07 28.28
CA SER A 122 -13.08 3.61 28.20
C SER A 122 -14.05 4.73 28.55
N ASN A 123 -13.83 5.44 29.66
CA ASN A 123 -14.66 6.56 30.07
C ASN A 123 -14.66 7.67 29.02
N PHE A 124 -13.53 7.93 28.37
CA PHE A 124 -13.47 8.85 27.25
C PHE A 124 -14.34 8.38 26.07
N LEU A 125 -14.24 7.10 25.68
CA LEU A 125 -15.03 6.52 24.59
C LEU A 125 -16.53 6.46 24.91
N ASP A 126 -16.90 6.12 26.15
CA ASP A 126 -18.30 6.04 26.59
C ASP A 126 -18.95 7.45 26.60
N ASN A 127 -18.16 8.51 26.78
CA ASN A 127 -18.61 9.91 26.77
C ASN A 127 -18.52 10.59 25.39
N TYR A 128 -17.78 10.03 24.44
CA TYR A 128 -17.63 10.57 23.08
C TYR A 128 -18.06 9.53 22.04
N GLN A 129 -19.22 9.76 21.41
CA GLN A 129 -19.80 8.86 20.39
C GLN A 129 -19.01 8.78 19.08
N THR A 130 -17.93 9.54 18.93
CA THR A 130 -17.06 9.46 17.75
C THR A 130 -16.23 8.19 17.80
N PRO A 131 -16.35 7.28 16.81
CA PRO A 131 -15.47 6.13 16.72
C PRO A 131 -14.02 6.59 16.67
N CYS A 132 -13.16 6.00 17.50
CA CYS A 132 -11.71 6.15 17.33
C CYS A 132 -11.32 5.60 15.96
N SER A 133 -11.18 6.48 14.99
CA SER A 133 -10.76 6.15 13.64
C SER A 133 -9.24 6.23 13.55
N LEU A 134 -8.61 5.22 12.96
CA LEU A 134 -7.22 5.35 12.52
C LEU A 134 -7.08 6.29 11.31
N GLU A 135 -8.20 6.81 10.78
CA GLU A 135 -8.29 7.68 9.61
C GLU A 135 -7.50 7.14 8.42
N LYS A 136 -6.30 7.68 8.19
CA LYS A 136 -5.39 7.33 7.09
C LYS A 136 -4.12 6.63 7.58
N PHE A 137 -4.10 6.22 8.84
CA PHE A 137 -3.03 5.42 9.41
C PHE A 137 -3.39 3.94 9.28
N LEU A 138 -2.49 3.18 8.68
CA LEU A 138 -2.59 1.73 8.54
C LEU A 138 -1.64 1.08 9.55
N PRO A 139 -2.13 0.12 10.36
CA PRO A 139 -1.30 -0.66 11.28
C PRO A 139 -0.27 -1.52 10.49
N PRO A 140 0.55 -2.36 11.14
CA PRO A 140 1.39 -3.32 10.41
C PRO A 140 0.59 -4.02 9.30
N THR A 141 0.95 -3.74 8.05
CA THR A 141 0.20 -4.16 6.86
C THR A 141 1.07 -5.12 6.07
N MET A 142 0.51 -6.28 5.73
CA MET A 142 1.15 -7.28 4.87
C MET A 142 0.41 -7.32 3.53
N ILE A 143 1.15 -7.23 2.44
CA ILE A 143 0.63 -7.27 1.08
C ILE A 143 1.25 -8.47 0.38
N TYR A 144 0.40 -9.43 0.02
CA TYR A 144 0.76 -10.61 -0.76
C TYR A 144 0.36 -10.36 -2.22
N GLY A 145 1.36 -10.19 -3.09
CA GLY A 145 1.18 -9.73 -4.46
C GLY A 145 1.06 -8.21 -4.50
N VAL A 146 2.15 -7.53 -4.86
CA VAL A 146 2.14 -6.09 -5.12
C VAL A 146 1.55 -5.80 -6.50
N LEU A 147 1.60 -6.77 -7.42
CA LEU A 147 1.17 -6.63 -8.80
C LEU A 147 1.88 -5.40 -9.43
N ASP A 148 1.14 -4.53 -10.09
CA ASP A 148 1.64 -3.26 -10.61
C ASP A 148 1.79 -2.14 -9.56
N GLY A 149 1.41 -2.35 -8.30
CA GLY A 149 1.57 -1.34 -7.24
C GLY A 149 0.79 -0.04 -7.41
N LEU A 150 -0.12 0.09 -8.39
CA LEU A 150 -0.89 1.32 -8.60
C LEU A 150 -1.81 1.62 -7.41
N PHE A 151 -2.39 0.59 -6.78
CA PHE A 151 -3.22 0.79 -5.58
C PHE A 151 -2.40 1.40 -4.43
N LEU A 152 -1.14 0.98 -4.26
CA LEU A 152 -0.24 1.53 -3.26
C LEU A 152 0.06 3.01 -3.57
N ALA A 153 0.30 3.34 -4.83
CA ALA A 153 0.48 4.73 -5.27
C ALA A 153 -0.77 5.59 -5.01
N ILE A 154 -1.98 5.04 -5.17
CA ILE A 154 -3.24 5.71 -4.84
C ILE A 154 -3.34 5.95 -3.33
N LEU A 155 -3.04 4.95 -2.50
CA LEU A 155 -3.00 5.11 -1.04
C LEU A 155 -2.03 6.23 -0.63
N GLN A 156 -0.82 6.25 -1.20
CA GLN A 156 0.17 7.30 -0.96
C GLN A 156 -0.34 8.69 -1.36
N ALA A 157 -1.00 8.80 -2.51
CA ALA A 157 -1.54 10.06 -3.01
C ALA A 157 -2.79 10.52 -2.25
N GLN A 158 -3.50 9.60 -1.58
CA GLN A 158 -4.57 9.89 -0.63
C GLN A 158 -4.05 10.23 0.78
N ASN A 159 -2.73 10.23 0.99
CA ASN A 159 -2.03 10.46 2.26
C ASN A 159 -2.21 9.35 3.30
N TYR A 160 -2.42 8.10 2.88
CA TYR A 160 -2.25 6.97 3.80
C TYR A 160 -0.80 6.85 4.27
N ARG A 161 -0.63 6.45 5.53
CA ARG A 161 0.65 6.18 6.18
C ARG A 161 0.61 4.78 6.78
N PHE A 162 1.73 4.09 6.70
CA PHE A 162 1.86 2.74 7.25
C PHE A 162 2.76 2.79 8.48
N HIS A 163 2.43 2.04 9.52
CA HIS A 163 3.36 1.80 10.62
C HIS A 163 4.53 0.91 10.18
N SER A 164 4.20 -0.28 9.68
CA SER A 164 5.11 -1.22 9.04
C SER A 164 4.43 -1.73 7.79
N LEU A 165 5.19 -1.92 6.72
CA LEU A 165 4.69 -2.42 5.45
C LEU A 165 5.57 -3.59 4.99
N TYR A 166 4.96 -4.77 4.90
CA TYR A 166 5.58 -5.98 4.38
C TYR A 166 5.04 -6.23 2.99
N LEU A 167 5.93 -6.27 2.01
CA LEU A 167 5.60 -6.50 0.61
C LEU A 167 6.21 -7.82 0.19
N PHE A 168 5.36 -8.72 -0.27
CA PHE A 168 5.76 -9.99 -0.86
C PHE A 168 5.27 -10.03 -2.30
N GLU A 169 6.20 -10.16 -3.25
CA GLU A 169 5.87 -10.30 -4.67
C GLU A 169 6.80 -11.33 -5.29
N GLU A 170 6.26 -12.50 -5.62
CA GLU A 170 7.04 -13.60 -6.18
C GLU A 170 7.61 -13.28 -7.57
N ASN A 171 6.90 -12.45 -8.33
CA ASN A 171 7.30 -12.12 -9.68
C ASN A 171 8.09 -10.81 -9.73
N LEU A 172 9.40 -10.93 -9.99
CA LEU A 172 10.29 -9.78 -10.10
C LEU A 172 9.83 -8.74 -11.15
N ASP A 173 9.22 -9.16 -12.26
CA ASP A 173 8.74 -8.20 -13.27
C ASP A 173 7.57 -7.37 -12.73
N LEU A 174 6.65 -7.98 -11.98
CA LEU A 174 5.55 -7.26 -11.35
C LEU A 174 6.08 -6.27 -10.31
N PHE A 175 7.00 -6.68 -9.44
CA PHE A 175 7.65 -5.75 -8.50
C PHE A 175 8.43 -4.65 -9.24
N LYS A 176 9.05 -4.97 -10.37
CA LYS A 176 9.71 -3.95 -11.20
C LYS A 176 8.70 -2.98 -11.81
N ILE A 177 7.53 -3.47 -12.23
CA ILE A 177 6.44 -2.62 -12.74
C ILE A 177 5.88 -1.73 -11.62
N SER A 178 5.79 -2.23 -10.38
CA SER A 178 5.34 -1.41 -9.25
C SER A 178 6.23 -0.20 -8.98
N CYS A 179 7.50 -0.26 -9.37
CA CYS A 179 8.42 0.88 -9.31
C CYS A 179 8.05 2.03 -10.26
N TYR A 180 7.21 1.82 -11.29
CA TYR A 180 6.66 2.93 -12.07
C TYR A 180 5.61 3.74 -11.29
N PHE A 181 4.91 3.11 -10.35
CA PHE A 181 3.75 3.71 -9.70
C PHE A 181 4.02 4.10 -8.26
N ALA A 182 4.40 3.14 -7.42
CA ALA A 182 4.65 3.39 -6.00
C ALA A 182 5.93 4.20 -5.82
N ARG A 183 5.94 5.14 -4.86
CA ARG A 183 7.15 5.87 -4.48
C ARG A 183 7.72 5.25 -3.21
N TYR A 184 8.66 4.32 -3.33
CA TYR A 184 9.07 3.51 -2.18
C TYR A 184 9.82 4.32 -1.11
N GLU A 185 10.65 5.26 -1.52
CA GLU A 185 11.34 6.18 -0.61
C GLU A 185 10.34 6.99 0.23
N ASP A 186 9.26 7.49 -0.39
CA ASP A 186 8.21 8.26 0.29
C ASP A 186 7.51 7.47 1.39
N LEU A 187 7.41 6.15 1.29
CA LEU A 187 6.82 5.31 2.35
C LEU A 187 7.64 5.41 3.64
N ILE A 188 8.96 5.34 3.51
CA ILE A 188 9.90 5.43 4.64
C ILE A 188 9.98 6.84 5.18
N ILE A 189 10.04 7.86 4.31
CA ILE A 189 10.01 9.27 4.75
C ILE A 189 8.72 9.56 5.55
N LYS A 190 7.61 8.92 5.19
CA LYS A 190 6.33 8.99 5.93
C LYS A 190 6.27 8.03 7.14
N GLY A 191 7.39 7.44 7.54
CA GLY A 191 7.56 6.69 8.78
C GLY A 191 7.27 5.19 8.70
N ALA A 192 7.04 4.63 7.52
CA ALA A 192 6.85 3.19 7.39
C ALA A 192 8.17 2.44 7.56
N LYS A 193 8.16 1.38 8.37
CA LYS A 193 9.21 0.35 8.31
C LYS A 193 8.93 -0.56 7.12
N LEU A 194 9.76 -0.49 6.08
CA LEU A 194 9.54 -1.20 4.81
C LEU A 194 10.33 -2.50 4.73
N PHE A 195 9.62 -3.61 4.55
CA PHE A 195 10.19 -4.94 4.36
C PHE A 195 9.76 -5.46 2.99
N ILE A 196 10.72 -5.89 2.18
CA ILE A 196 10.49 -6.39 0.81
C ILE A 196 11.12 -7.77 0.72
N GLN A 197 10.33 -8.74 0.27
CA GLN A 197 10.74 -10.11 0.02
C GLN A 197 10.31 -10.54 -1.38
#